data_AF-A0A2W5QU08-F1
#
_entry.id   AF-A0A2W5QU08-F1
#
_cell.length_a   1.000
_cell.length_b   1.000
_cell.length_c   1.000
_cell.angle_alpha   90.00
_cell.angle_beta   90.00
_cell.angle_gamma   90.00
#
_symmetry.space_group_name_H-M   'P 1'
#
loop_
_entity.id
_entity.type
_entity.pdbx_description
1 polymer ?
#
loop_
_entity_poly.entity_id
_entity_poly.type
_entity_poly.pdbx_seq_one_letter_code
_entity_poly.pdbx_strand_id
1 'polypeptide(L)'
;MRGSRRFYGARLPAPLLGITCRAAAARRHADAQSAAFHRHRDPLSVPRFKNVISFRIEPSWTPAFDAAQEQLNAAAFVPCGPSQESSAGWVPPRGQEHGLLLESVGGQWLLEYMMESKALPASVIRRKVDERAAQIEATTGRAPGKKEKKQLKEDITHELLPLAFTRHARIAVWIDPDKRRLTLDTSNMARADSVVTALVQAIPGFAVGAVNTQVEPASAMAGWLATQEPPAGFTIDRDCELKATDDSKAVVRYAKHPLDIDEVREHIAAGKRPTRLAMTWEDRVSFELTEGGQLRKLAFLEGVFEGGESKGGKGSDENFDTDAAIVTGELGQLLPALVEALGGEMAFGAAPAAPRAEATRNGDGRRAVLSEGAQAGGSSPIEVAGASAASCGGRVSCHCTSLPLAKVASTYEPPPSVQR
;
A
#
# COMPACT_ATOMS: atom_id res chain seq x y z
N MET A 1 -81.28 39.40 -46.39
CA MET A 1 -81.61 39.22 -44.96
C MET A 1 -81.06 37.87 -44.50
N ARG A 2 -80.41 37.82 -43.32
CA ARG A 2 -80.07 36.67 -42.44
C ARG A 2 -79.91 35.29 -43.12
N GLY A 3 -78.76 34.61 -43.12
CA GLY A 3 -77.87 34.38 -41.98
C GLY A 3 -77.97 32.90 -41.56
N SER A 4 -76.82 32.22 -41.53
CA SER A 4 -76.50 30.95 -40.85
C SER A 4 -75.78 29.97 -41.78
N ARG A 5 -74.43 30.05 -41.78
CA ARG A 5 -73.54 29.03 -42.33
C ARG A 5 -72.92 28.24 -41.17
N ARG A 6 -72.89 26.92 -41.40
CA ARG A 6 -72.40 25.84 -40.55
C ARG A 6 -70.96 26.08 -40.06
N PHE A 7 -70.69 25.74 -38.81
CA PHE A 7 -69.35 25.43 -38.31
C PHE A 7 -69.27 23.91 -38.06
N TYR A 8 -68.45 23.23 -38.87
CA TYR A 8 -67.91 21.90 -38.57
C TYR A 8 -66.45 22.06 -38.13
N GLY A 9 -66.04 21.21 -37.19
CA GLY A 9 -64.84 21.25 -36.36
C GLY A 9 -63.53 21.79 -36.96
N ALA A 10 -62.94 22.73 -36.24
CA ALA A 10 -61.51 23.04 -36.29
C ALA A 10 -60.80 22.34 -35.12
N ARG A 11 -59.81 21.50 -35.45
CA ARG A 11 -58.81 20.97 -34.52
C ARG A 11 -57.93 22.13 -34.02
N LEU A 12 -57.68 22.18 -32.72
CA LEU A 12 -56.58 22.93 -32.11
C LEU A 12 -55.73 22.01 -31.22
N PRO A 13 -54.43 22.30 -31.04
CA PRO A 13 -53.42 21.34 -30.64
C PRO A 13 -53.25 21.22 -29.12
N ALA A 14 -52.79 20.04 -28.69
CA ALA A 14 -52.40 19.75 -27.31
C ALA A 14 -51.15 20.55 -26.87
N PRO A 15 -51.09 21.09 -25.64
CA PRO A 15 -49.84 21.55 -25.06
C PRO A 15 -49.23 20.48 -24.13
N LEU A 16 -48.03 20.03 -24.50
CA LEU A 16 -46.83 19.97 -23.66
C LEU A 16 -46.99 19.68 -22.16
N LEU A 17 -47.46 18.49 -21.80
CA LEU A 17 -47.36 17.93 -20.43
C LEU A 17 -46.31 16.81 -20.30
N GLY A 18 -45.42 16.67 -21.29
CA GLY A 18 -44.44 15.57 -21.35
C GLY A 18 -43.01 15.91 -20.91
N ILE A 19 -42.65 17.18 -20.74
CA ILE A 19 -41.24 17.59 -20.56
C ILE A 19 -40.87 17.77 -19.08
N THR A 20 -41.81 18.11 -18.20
CA THR A 20 -41.51 18.35 -16.77
C THR A 20 -41.37 17.06 -15.95
N CYS A 21 -42.06 15.97 -16.32
CA CYS A 21 -41.94 14.70 -15.60
C CYS A 21 -40.62 13.95 -15.88
N ARG A 22 -40.06 14.02 -17.11
CA ARG A 22 -38.77 13.35 -17.41
C ARG A 22 -37.59 14.03 -16.72
N ALA A 23 -37.59 15.35 -16.58
CA ALA A 23 -36.54 16.07 -15.87
C ALA A 23 -36.56 15.80 -14.35
N ALA A 24 -37.76 15.68 -13.76
CA ALA A 24 -37.90 15.33 -12.34
C ALA A 24 -37.57 13.86 -12.05
N ALA A 25 -37.88 12.94 -12.95
CA ALA A 25 -37.52 11.52 -12.82
C ALA A 25 -36.02 11.27 -13.03
N ALA A 26 -35.38 11.99 -13.96
CA ALA A 26 -33.93 11.89 -14.19
C ALA A 26 -33.12 12.48 -13.02
N ARG A 27 -33.58 13.56 -12.38
CA ARG A 27 -32.95 14.08 -11.14
C ARG A 27 -33.12 13.12 -9.98
N ARG A 28 -34.32 12.53 -9.78
CA ARG A 28 -34.52 11.50 -8.75
C ARG A 28 -33.70 10.24 -8.99
N HIS A 29 -33.46 9.85 -10.24
CA HIS A 29 -32.57 8.72 -10.55
C HIS A 29 -31.09 9.07 -10.38
N ALA A 30 -30.65 10.29 -10.68
CA ALA A 30 -29.28 10.74 -10.44
C ALA A 30 -28.99 10.94 -8.95
N ASP A 31 -29.93 11.50 -8.19
CA ASP A 31 -29.86 11.63 -6.74
C ASP A 31 -29.96 10.26 -6.05
N ALA A 32 -30.77 9.32 -6.57
CA ALA A 32 -30.81 7.94 -6.08
C ALA A 32 -29.57 7.13 -6.47
N GLN A 33 -28.91 7.40 -7.61
CA GLN A 33 -27.64 6.76 -7.97
C GLN A 33 -26.46 7.38 -7.20
N SER A 34 -26.50 8.67 -6.86
CA SER A 34 -25.53 9.31 -5.97
C SER A 34 -25.69 8.83 -4.51
N ALA A 35 -26.93 8.66 -4.04
CA ALA A 35 -27.24 8.09 -2.74
C ALA A 35 -26.95 6.56 -2.65
N ALA A 36 -27.09 5.82 -3.75
CA ALA A 36 -26.86 4.37 -3.77
C ALA A 36 -25.40 3.94 -3.98
N PHE A 37 -24.52 4.85 -4.44
CA PHE A 37 -23.06 4.64 -4.49
C PHE A 37 -22.36 5.01 -3.16
N HIS A 38 -23.07 5.70 -2.27
CA HIS A 38 -22.70 5.95 -0.87
C HIS A 38 -23.43 4.99 0.08
N ARG A 39 -23.47 3.70 -0.25
CA ARG A 39 -23.82 2.69 0.76
C ARG A 39 -22.72 2.62 1.81
N HIS A 40 -22.99 3.26 2.94
CA HIS A 40 -22.37 3.12 4.26
C HIS A 40 -20.88 2.79 4.27
N ARG A 41 -20.07 3.84 4.14
CA ARG A 41 -18.78 3.88 4.83
C ARG A 41 -18.94 5.01 5.84
N ASP A 42 -19.39 4.67 7.04
CA ASP A 42 -19.55 5.66 8.10
C ASP A 42 -18.18 6.34 8.30
N PRO A 43 -18.09 7.67 8.11
CA PRO A 43 -16.82 8.39 8.24
C PRO A 43 -16.36 8.50 9.71
N LEU A 44 -17.06 7.86 10.65
CA LEU A 44 -16.88 7.96 12.10
C LEU A 44 -16.80 6.59 12.81
N SER A 45 -16.70 5.46 12.10
CA SER A 45 -16.45 4.18 12.77
C SER A 45 -14.94 3.98 12.91
N VAL A 46 -14.47 4.04 14.16
CA VAL A 46 -13.32 3.36 14.82
C VAL A 46 -12.33 2.62 13.91
N PRO A 47 -11.00 2.60 14.15
CA PRO A 47 -10.04 1.94 13.25
C PRO A 47 -10.33 0.45 13.07
N ARG A 48 -11.17 0.14 12.08
CA ARG A 48 -11.40 -1.20 11.61
C ARG A 48 -10.33 -1.45 10.57
N PHE A 49 -9.23 -2.05 11.03
CA PHE A 49 -8.17 -2.54 10.15
C PHE A 49 -8.81 -3.45 9.09
N LYS A 50 -8.60 -3.11 7.82
CA LYS A 50 -9.02 -3.92 6.66
C LYS A 50 -7.82 -4.62 6.03
N ASN A 51 -6.64 -4.09 6.26
CA ASN A 51 -5.38 -4.65 5.84
C ASN A 51 -4.38 -4.44 6.98
N VAL A 52 -3.31 -5.22 6.97
CA VAL A 52 -2.26 -5.09 7.97
C VAL A 52 -0.91 -5.20 7.28
N ILE A 53 -0.07 -4.19 7.53
CA ILE A 53 1.38 -4.30 7.44
C ILE A 53 1.93 -4.06 8.83
N SER A 54 2.77 -4.98 9.31
CA SER A 54 3.38 -4.91 10.64
C SER A 54 4.88 -4.67 10.51
N PHE A 55 5.40 -3.85 11.41
CA PHE A 55 6.82 -3.54 11.59
C PHE A 55 7.21 -3.78 13.06
N ARG A 56 8.51 -4.00 13.28
CA ARG A 56 9.13 -4.10 14.59
C ARG A 56 9.74 -2.76 14.97
N ILE A 57 9.41 -2.24 16.14
CA ILE A 57 10.00 -0.99 16.65
C ILE A 57 11.37 -1.28 17.27
N GLU A 58 12.33 -0.40 16.99
CA GLU A 58 13.70 -0.52 17.46
C GLU A 58 13.81 -0.55 18.99
N PRO A 59 14.63 -1.44 19.57
CA PRO A 59 14.78 -1.56 21.02
C PRO A 59 15.24 -0.31 21.77
N SER A 60 15.90 0.60 21.07
CA SER A 60 16.43 1.86 21.61
C SER A 60 15.35 2.90 21.86
N TRP A 61 14.18 2.77 21.22
CA TRP A 61 13.09 3.71 21.42
C TRP A 61 12.40 3.46 22.77
N THR A 62 12.19 4.55 23.52
CA THR A 62 11.48 4.51 24.81
C THR A 62 10.13 5.23 24.65
N PRO A 63 9.01 4.56 24.91
CA PRO A 63 7.70 5.16 24.75
C PRO A 63 7.45 6.22 25.84
N ALA A 64 7.20 7.46 25.42
CA ALA A 64 6.75 8.56 26.28
C ALA A 64 5.50 9.21 25.66
N PHE A 65 4.32 8.86 26.18
CA PHE A 65 3.04 9.23 25.58
C PHE A 65 2.85 10.74 25.45
N ASP A 66 3.02 11.50 26.54
CA ASP A 66 2.79 12.95 26.53
C ASP A 66 3.73 13.68 25.57
N ALA A 67 5.01 13.28 25.56
CA ALA A 67 6.00 13.84 24.64
C ALA A 67 5.67 13.51 23.17
N ALA A 68 5.24 12.28 22.88
CA ALA A 68 4.84 11.89 21.54
C ALA A 68 3.57 12.65 21.08
N GLN A 69 2.58 12.80 21.96
CA GLN A 69 1.36 13.57 21.66
C GLN A 69 1.67 15.05 21.37
N GLU A 70 2.56 15.68 22.14
CA GLU A 70 3.00 17.06 21.88
C GLU A 70 3.71 17.20 20.52
N GLN A 71 4.60 16.27 20.20
CA GLN A 71 5.35 16.26 18.95
C GLN A 71 4.45 16.03 17.72
N LEU A 72 3.45 15.15 17.83
CA LEU A 72 2.49 14.89 16.77
C LEU A 72 1.65 16.13 16.43
N ASN A 73 1.35 16.98 17.41
CA ASN A 73 0.60 18.23 17.17
C ASN A 73 1.33 19.18 16.20
N ALA A 74 2.67 19.17 16.19
CA ALA A 74 3.45 19.97 15.24
C ALA A 74 3.36 19.44 13.79
N ALA A 75 2.96 18.18 13.61
CA ALA A 75 2.78 17.51 12.33
C ALA A 75 1.30 17.22 12.01
N ALA A 76 0.38 18.00 12.60
CA ALA A 76 -1.04 17.91 12.32
C ALA A 76 -1.34 18.14 10.83
N PHE A 77 -2.37 17.46 10.33
CA PHE A 77 -2.79 17.57 8.94
C PHE A 77 -3.24 18.99 8.59
N VAL A 78 -2.71 19.51 7.49
CA VAL A 78 -3.13 20.77 6.89
C VAL A 78 -3.67 20.48 5.48
N PRO A 79 -4.90 20.92 5.14
CA PRO A 79 -5.44 20.71 3.80
C PRO A 79 -4.56 21.31 2.69
N CYS A 80 -4.61 20.72 1.50
CA CYS A 80 -3.86 21.15 0.34
C CYS A 80 -4.18 22.61 -0.04
N GLY A 81 -3.13 23.42 -0.18
CA GLY A 81 -3.25 24.75 -0.77
C GLY A 81 -3.71 24.72 -2.25
N PRO A 82 -4.14 25.86 -2.83
CA PRO A 82 -4.61 25.93 -4.22
C PRO A 82 -3.62 25.38 -5.25
N SER A 83 -2.32 25.62 -5.07
CA SER A 83 -1.22 25.19 -5.95
C SER A 83 -0.54 23.88 -5.54
N GLN A 84 -0.98 23.25 -4.45
CA GLN A 84 -0.37 22.03 -3.90
C GLN A 84 -1.08 20.79 -4.44
N GLU A 85 -0.33 19.80 -4.92
CA GLU A 85 -0.89 18.56 -5.48
C GLU A 85 -1.32 17.55 -4.41
N SER A 86 -0.59 17.50 -3.30
CA SER A 86 -0.89 16.60 -2.18
C SER A 86 -0.38 17.15 -0.86
N SER A 87 -1.05 16.78 0.23
CA SER A 87 -0.70 17.11 1.61
C SER A 87 -0.94 15.88 2.47
N ALA A 88 -0.22 15.75 3.58
CA ALA A 88 -0.42 14.66 4.50
C ALA A 88 -0.03 15.05 5.93
N GLY A 89 -0.65 14.41 6.92
CA GLY A 89 -0.38 14.69 8.33
C GLY A 89 -1.32 13.92 9.26
N TRP A 90 -1.18 14.19 10.55
CA TRP A 90 -1.92 13.49 11.60
C TRP A 90 -3.29 14.10 11.84
N VAL A 91 -4.30 13.25 12.03
CA VAL A 91 -5.67 13.66 12.39
C VAL A 91 -6.15 12.89 13.62
N PRO A 92 -7.10 13.44 14.40
CA PRO A 92 -7.65 12.74 15.55
C PRO A 92 -8.34 11.43 15.13
N PRO A 93 -7.97 10.26 15.69
CA PRO A 93 -8.51 8.97 15.29
C PRO A 93 -9.99 8.78 15.64
N ARG A 94 -10.52 9.58 16.59
CA ARG A 94 -11.95 9.64 16.92
C ARG A 94 -12.76 10.55 15.97
N GLY A 95 -12.11 11.26 15.06
CA GLY A 95 -12.75 12.22 14.17
C GLY A 95 -13.25 13.50 14.84
N GLN A 96 -12.89 13.73 16.11
CA GLN A 96 -13.23 14.94 16.86
C GLN A 96 -12.40 16.12 16.36
N GLU A 97 -13.05 17.27 16.12
CA GLU A 97 -12.35 18.49 15.75
C GLU A 97 -11.45 18.95 16.90
N HIS A 98 -10.17 19.20 16.64
CA HIS A 98 -9.16 19.53 17.65
C HIS A 98 -8.99 18.49 18.78
N GLY A 99 -9.36 17.23 18.54
CA GLY A 99 -9.12 16.12 19.47
C GLY A 99 -7.63 15.75 19.59
N LEU A 100 -7.34 14.76 20.45
CA LEU A 100 -6.00 14.19 20.56
C LEU A 100 -5.61 13.48 19.26
N LEU A 101 -4.34 13.58 18.86
CA LEU A 101 -3.80 12.91 17.67
C LEU A 101 -3.28 11.51 17.98
N LEU A 102 -2.94 11.28 19.25
CA LEU A 102 -2.53 10.03 19.86
C LEU A 102 -3.52 9.68 20.98
N GLU A 103 -4.20 8.55 20.84
CA GLU A 103 -5.11 7.99 21.84
C GLU A 103 -4.47 6.77 22.49
N SER A 104 -4.75 6.55 23.78
CA SER A 104 -4.30 5.35 24.51
C SER A 104 -5.50 4.57 25.01
N VAL A 105 -5.64 3.33 24.54
CA VAL A 105 -6.71 2.40 24.97
C VAL A 105 -6.04 1.13 25.49
N GLY A 106 -6.12 0.86 26.79
CA GLY A 106 -5.48 -0.33 27.39
C GLY A 106 -3.96 -0.39 27.19
N GLY A 107 -3.28 0.76 27.14
CA GLY A 107 -1.83 0.85 26.85
C GLY A 107 -1.47 0.78 25.37
N GLN A 108 -2.45 0.54 24.49
CA GLN A 108 -2.28 0.52 23.05
C GLN A 108 -2.43 1.94 22.50
N TRP A 109 -1.48 2.36 21.66
CA TRP A 109 -1.45 3.71 21.09
C TRP A 109 -2.07 3.71 19.70
N LEU A 110 -3.05 4.58 19.48
CA LEU A 110 -3.82 4.66 18.24
C LEU A 110 -3.67 6.05 17.61
N LEU A 111 -3.38 6.07 16.32
CA LEU A 111 -3.28 7.29 15.52
C LEU A 111 -4.01 7.11 14.19
N GLU A 112 -4.25 8.22 13.51
CA GLU A 112 -4.74 8.22 12.14
C GLU A 112 -3.92 9.17 11.26
N TYR A 113 -3.43 8.65 10.15
CA TYR A 113 -2.70 9.42 9.16
C TYR A 113 -3.58 9.74 7.96
N MET A 114 -3.73 11.01 7.63
CA MET A 114 -4.49 11.48 6.48
C MET A 114 -3.56 11.90 5.36
N MET A 115 -3.85 11.41 4.16
CA MET A 115 -3.26 11.88 2.91
C MET A 115 -4.35 12.49 2.04
N GLU A 116 -4.14 13.71 1.59
CA GLU A 116 -4.95 14.40 0.61
C GLU A 116 -4.20 14.52 -0.71
N SER A 117 -4.88 14.25 -1.82
CA SER A 117 -4.35 14.42 -3.17
C SER A 117 -5.38 15.06 -4.09
N LYS A 118 -4.95 15.99 -4.92
CA LYS A 118 -5.78 16.61 -5.95
C LYS A 118 -5.88 15.70 -7.16
N ALA A 119 -7.08 15.23 -7.44
CA ALA A 119 -7.34 14.32 -8.54
C ALA A 119 -7.52 15.10 -9.85
N LEU A 120 -6.44 15.16 -10.63
CA LEU A 120 -6.45 15.65 -12.01
C LEU A 120 -6.35 14.47 -12.98
N PRO A 121 -7.44 14.09 -13.68
CA PRO A 121 -7.39 13.01 -14.66
C PRO A 121 -6.44 13.36 -15.81
N ALA A 122 -5.52 12.43 -16.12
CA ALA A 122 -4.53 12.63 -17.18
C ALA A 122 -5.17 12.94 -18.56
N SER A 123 -6.38 12.46 -18.81
CA SER A 123 -7.15 12.74 -20.02
C SER A 123 -7.52 14.22 -20.17
N VAL A 124 -7.87 14.89 -19.06
CA VAL A 124 -8.22 16.33 -19.06
C VAL A 124 -6.99 17.17 -19.37
N ILE A 125 -5.85 16.83 -18.73
CA ILE A 125 -4.57 17.50 -18.98
C ILE A 125 -4.16 17.35 -20.45
N ARG A 126 -4.20 16.11 -20.99
CA ARG A 126 -3.84 15.85 -22.39
C ARG A 126 -4.70 16.65 -23.36
N ARG A 127 -6.03 16.64 -23.18
CA ARG A 127 -6.94 17.40 -24.03
C ARG A 127 -6.62 18.90 -24.03
N LYS A 128 -6.37 19.49 -22.85
CA LYS A 128 -6.01 20.90 -22.72
C LYS A 128 -4.64 21.24 -23.32
N VAL A 129 -3.66 20.34 -23.19
CA VAL A 129 -2.35 20.47 -23.84
C VAL A 129 -2.50 20.47 -25.36
N ASP A 130 -3.31 19.56 -25.91
CA ASP A 130 -3.55 19.46 -27.34
C ASP A 130 -4.31 20.68 -27.88
N GLU A 131 -5.31 21.19 -27.15
CA GLU A 131 -6.01 22.45 -27.45
C GLU A 131 -5.04 23.64 -27.52
N ARG A 132 -4.17 23.81 -26.50
CA ARG A 132 -3.15 24.88 -26.49
C ARG A 132 -2.10 24.69 -27.58
N ALA A 133 -1.71 23.46 -27.86
CA ALA A 133 -0.75 23.15 -28.93
C ALA A 133 -1.31 23.50 -30.31
N ALA A 134 -2.57 23.16 -30.57
CA ALA A 134 -3.26 23.53 -31.81
C ALA A 134 -3.39 25.05 -31.96
N GLN A 135 -3.67 25.77 -30.86
CA GLN A 135 -3.71 27.23 -30.87
C GLN A 135 -2.34 27.86 -31.21
N ILE A 136 -1.25 27.32 -30.67
CA ILE A 136 0.10 27.78 -30.98
C ILE A 136 0.43 27.53 -32.46
N GLU A 137 0.09 26.37 -32.98
CA GLU A 137 0.30 26.02 -34.39
C GLU A 137 -0.48 26.94 -35.33
N ALA A 138 -1.74 27.23 -35.01
CA ALA A 138 -2.58 28.17 -35.76
C ALA A 138 -2.03 29.61 -35.73
N THR A 139 -1.40 30.04 -34.63
CA THR A 139 -0.93 31.42 -34.46
C THR A 139 0.49 31.63 -34.99
N THR A 140 1.36 30.63 -34.88
CA THR A 140 2.80 30.73 -35.21
C THR A 140 3.18 29.99 -36.49
N GLY A 141 2.29 29.15 -37.03
CA GLY A 141 2.55 28.29 -38.18
C GLY A 141 3.48 27.11 -37.89
N ARG A 142 3.82 26.86 -36.61
CA ARG A 142 4.74 25.80 -36.19
C ARG A 142 4.13 24.97 -35.05
N ALA A 143 4.20 23.65 -35.18
CA ALA A 143 3.83 22.74 -34.10
C ALA A 143 4.83 22.81 -32.91
N PRO A 144 4.35 22.88 -31.66
CA PRO A 144 5.23 22.99 -30.50
C PRO A 144 6.04 21.71 -30.28
N GLY A 145 7.31 21.89 -29.94
CA GLY A 145 8.27 20.81 -29.72
C GLY A 145 8.02 20.02 -28.42
N LYS A 146 8.75 18.92 -28.21
CA LYS A 146 8.62 18.07 -27.01
C LYS A 146 8.84 18.83 -25.69
N LYS A 147 9.82 19.76 -25.66
CA LYS A 147 10.13 20.58 -24.48
C LYS A 147 8.99 21.58 -24.19
N GLU A 148 8.48 22.24 -25.23
CA GLU A 148 7.36 23.19 -25.11
C GLU A 148 6.07 22.48 -24.67
N LYS A 149 5.75 21.31 -25.23
CA LYS A 149 4.59 20.51 -24.79
C LYS A 149 4.71 20.06 -23.33
N LYS A 150 5.92 19.77 -22.84
CA LYS A 150 6.15 19.47 -21.43
C LYS A 150 5.86 20.70 -20.56
N GLN A 151 6.34 21.88 -20.95
CA GLN A 151 6.06 23.14 -20.23
C GLN A 151 4.56 23.44 -20.22
N LEU A 152 3.89 23.35 -21.38
CA LEU A 152 2.43 23.54 -21.48
C LEU A 152 1.68 22.59 -20.55
N LYS A 153 2.13 21.34 -20.43
CA LYS A 153 1.54 20.38 -19.50
C LYS A 153 1.69 20.83 -18.04
N GLU A 154 2.87 21.30 -17.64
CA GLU A 154 3.12 21.81 -16.28
C GLU A 154 2.26 23.05 -15.99
N ASP A 155 2.24 24.02 -16.91
CA ASP A 155 1.45 25.25 -16.79
C ASP A 155 -0.05 24.97 -16.67
N ILE A 156 -0.58 24.08 -17.53
CA ILE A 156 -1.98 23.66 -17.49
C ILE A 156 -2.28 22.89 -16.20
N THR A 157 -1.34 22.09 -15.71
CA THR A 157 -1.53 21.39 -14.44
C THR A 157 -1.67 22.42 -13.31
N HIS A 158 -0.78 23.40 -13.24
CA HIS A 158 -0.88 24.50 -12.27
C HIS A 158 -2.17 25.33 -12.40
N GLU A 159 -2.65 25.58 -13.61
CA GLU A 159 -3.92 26.27 -13.87
C GLU A 159 -5.14 25.46 -13.38
N LEU A 160 -5.08 24.14 -13.53
CA LEU A 160 -6.20 23.25 -13.16
C LEU A 160 -6.19 22.81 -11.69
N LEU A 161 -5.06 22.89 -10.98
CA LEU A 161 -4.94 22.47 -9.58
C LEU A 161 -5.96 23.12 -8.62
N PRO A 162 -6.28 24.43 -8.72
CA PRO A 162 -7.31 25.04 -7.89
C PRO A 162 -8.72 24.49 -8.13
N LEU A 163 -8.98 23.96 -9.32
CA LEU A 163 -10.28 23.42 -9.74
C LEU A 163 -10.38 21.90 -9.52
N ALA A 164 -9.29 21.26 -9.09
CA ALA A 164 -9.23 19.81 -8.91
C ALA A 164 -10.02 19.36 -7.68
N PHE A 165 -10.76 18.26 -7.82
CA PHE A 165 -11.38 17.61 -6.67
C PHE A 165 -10.32 16.94 -5.80
N THR A 166 -10.47 17.03 -4.48
CA THR A 166 -9.57 16.40 -3.52
C THR A 166 -10.03 14.97 -3.21
N ARG A 167 -9.06 14.09 -2.98
CA ARG A 167 -9.27 12.71 -2.54
C ARG A 167 -8.51 12.49 -1.25
N HIS A 168 -9.20 11.97 -0.25
CA HIS A 168 -8.60 11.62 1.04
C HIS A 168 -8.36 10.11 1.11
N ALA A 169 -7.22 9.75 1.66
CA ALA A 169 -6.92 8.41 2.15
C ALA A 169 -6.57 8.54 3.64
N ARG A 170 -7.24 7.73 4.45
CA ARG A 170 -7.00 7.63 5.89
C ARG A 170 -6.36 6.27 6.17
N ILE A 171 -5.33 6.25 7.01
CA ILE A 171 -4.60 5.05 7.41
C ILE A 171 -4.59 5.01 8.93
N ALA A 172 -5.26 4.02 9.50
CA ALA A 172 -5.18 3.75 10.93
C ALA A 172 -3.79 3.21 11.28
N VAL A 173 -3.27 3.66 12.42
CA VAL A 173 -1.96 3.29 12.94
C VAL A 173 -2.17 2.79 14.36
N TRP A 174 -1.63 1.61 14.64
CA TRP A 174 -1.60 1.03 15.97
C TRP A 174 -0.15 0.78 16.37
N ILE A 175 0.25 1.35 17.50
CA ILE A 175 1.52 1.11 18.16
C ILE A 175 1.23 0.32 19.45
N ASP A 176 1.90 -0.82 19.59
CA ASP A 176 1.96 -1.60 20.83
C ASP A 176 3.34 -1.34 21.44
N PRO A 177 3.45 -0.45 22.46
CA PRO A 177 4.74 -0.11 23.06
C PRO A 177 5.39 -1.30 23.78
N ASP A 178 4.58 -2.14 24.43
CA ASP A 178 5.04 -3.27 25.24
C ASP A 178 5.62 -4.38 24.36
N LYS A 179 4.95 -4.68 23.25
CA LYS A 179 5.44 -5.66 22.27
C LYS A 179 6.30 -5.04 21.17
N ARG A 180 6.55 -3.73 21.21
CA ARG A 180 7.34 -2.99 20.20
C ARG A 180 6.88 -3.25 18.78
N ARG A 181 5.57 -3.10 18.54
CA ARG A 181 4.96 -3.38 17.23
C ARG A 181 4.35 -2.11 16.68
N LEU A 182 4.57 -1.86 15.39
CA LEU A 182 3.85 -0.85 14.63
C LEU A 182 3.00 -1.57 13.57
N THR A 183 1.70 -1.32 13.55
CA THR A 183 0.74 -1.95 12.64
C THR A 183 -0.03 -0.88 11.89
N LEU A 184 -0.08 -0.98 10.56
CA LEU A 184 -0.70 0.00 9.68
C LEU A 184 -1.86 -0.61 8.88
N ASP A 185 -3.00 0.11 8.79
CA ASP A 185 -4.15 -0.28 7.96
C ASP A 185 -3.95 0.04 6.47
N THR A 186 -2.97 -0.62 5.85
CA THR A 186 -2.73 -0.49 4.42
C THR A 186 -2.13 -1.78 3.88
N SER A 187 -2.47 -2.14 2.64
CA SER A 187 -1.77 -3.20 1.90
C SER A 187 -0.76 -2.66 0.89
N ASN A 188 -0.59 -1.33 0.84
CA ASN A 188 0.31 -0.65 -0.08
C ASN A 188 1.57 -0.20 0.66
N MET A 189 2.72 -0.77 0.29
CA MET A 189 4.00 -0.49 0.92
C MET A 189 4.41 0.99 0.81
N ALA A 190 4.19 1.64 -0.34
CA ALA A 190 4.54 3.06 -0.50
C ALA A 190 3.77 3.98 0.46
N ARG A 191 2.52 3.61 0.80
CA ARG A 191 1.75 4.31 1.83
C ARG A 191 2.27 4.01 3.24
N ALA A 192 2.62 2.75 3.49
CA ALA A 192 3.25 2.37 4.76
C ALA A 192 4.55 3.15 5.00
N ASP A 193 5.42 3.24 4.00
CA ASP A 193 6.68 4.00 4.06
C ASP A 193 6.43 5.49 4.33
N SER A 194 5.38 6.07 3.75
CA SER A 194 4.99 7.46 3.99
C SER A 194 4.60 7.69 5.46
N VAL A 195 3.80 6.78 6.04
CA VAL A 195 3.41 6.83 7.45
C VAL A 195 4.62 6.62 8.36
N VAL A 196 5.46 5.63 8.08
CA VAL A 196 6.69 5.38 8.83
C VAL A 196 7.60 6.60 8.80
N THR A 197 7.80 7.21 7.63
CA THR A 197 8.59 8.44 7.49
C THR A 197 8.01 9.57 8.33
N ALA A 198 6.67 9.74 8.33
CA ALA A 198 6.01 10.75 9.15
C ALA A 198 6.19 10.50 10.65
N LEU A 199 6.15 9.24 11.11
CA LEU A 199 6.40 8.87 12.52
C LEU A 199 7.85 9.15 12.92
N VAL A 200 8.81 8.74 12.09
CA VAL A 200 10.25 8.98 12.33
C VAL A 200 10.57 10.47 12.39
N GLN A 201 9.92 11.28 11.57
CA GLN A 201 10.08 12.74 11.58
C GLN A 201 9.40 13.40 12.79
N ALA A 202 8.24 12.90 13.20
CA ALA A 202 7.49 13.46 14.32
C ALA A 202 8.10 13.08 15.67
N ILE A 203 8.48 11.81 15.86
CA ILE A 203 8.88 11.25 17.15
C ILE A 203 10.40 10.99 17.15
N PRO A 204 11.21 11.78 17.89
CA PRO A 204 12.65 11.60 17.96
C PRO A 204 13.05 10.20 18.45
N GLY A 205 14.00 9.58 17.76
CA GLY A 205 14.48 8.24 18.09
C GLY A 205 13.52 7.11 17.72
N PHE A 206 12.36 7.41 17.12
CA PHE A 206 11.49 6.39 16.57
C PHE A 206 12.13 5.80 15.30
N ALA A 207 12.25 4.49 15.27
CA ALA A 207 12.77 3.75 14.13
C ALA A 207 12.14 2.36 14.10
N VAL A 208 11.94 1.82 12.91
CA VAL A 208 11.27 0.54 12.69
C VAL A 208 11.98 -0.30 11.64
N GLY A 209 11.89 -1.62 11.77
CA GLY A 209 12.33 -2.59 10.78
C GLY A 209 11.16 -3.45 10.31
N ALA A 210 11.26 -3.98 9.09
CA ALA A 210 10.31 -4.96 8.59
C ALA A 210 10.35 -6.24 9.45
N VAL A 211 9.20 -6.86 9.67
CA VAL A 211 9.12 -8.18 10.31
C VAL A 211 9.55 -9.22 9.28
N ASN A 212 10.69 -9.84 9.48
CA ASN A 212 11.19 -10.92 8.64
C ASN A 212 10.98 -12.26 9.36
N THR A 213 10.50 -13.27 8.63
CA THR A 213 10.27 -14.62 9.14
C THR A 213 11.33 -15.60 8.64
N GLN A 214 11.55 -16.70 9.36
CA GLN A 214 12.53 -17.71 8.95
C GLN A 214 12.14 -18.41 7.64
N VAL A 215 10.84 -18.58 7.41
CA VAL A 215 10.29 -19.13 6.16
C VAL A 215 9.61 -18.02 5.38
N GLU A 216 9.92 -17.91 4.09
CA GLU A 216 9.24 -17.00 3.17
C GLU A 216 7.74 -17.35 3.10
N PRO A 217 6.81 -16.38 3.22
CA PRO A 217 5.37 -16.64 3.18
C PRO A 217 4.93 -17.44 1.95
N ALA A 218 5.47 -17.13 0.76
CA ALA A 218 5.18 -17.89 -0.47
C ALA A 218 5.57 -19.37 -0.37
N SER A 219 6.71 -19.66 0.28
CA SER A 219 7.19 -21.03 0.49
C SER A 219 6.33 -21.77 1.51
N ALA A 220 5.98 -21.11 2.62
CA ALA A 220 5.11 -21.67 3.64
C ALA A 220 3.72 -22.00 3.10
N MET A 221 3.10 -21.07 2.36
CA MET A 221 1.81 -21.28 1.70
C MET A 221 1.84 -22.45 0.71
N ALA A 222 2.93 -22.59 -0.06
CA ALA A 222 3.10 -23.71 -0.97
C ALA A 222 3.17 -25.05 -0.22
N GLY A 223 3.87 -25.08 0.93
CA GLY A 223 3.92 -26.21 1.83
C GLY A 223 2.53 -26.62 2.33
N TRP A 224 1.78 -25.67 2.91
CA TRP A 224 0.44 -25.94 3.47
C TRP A 224 -0.55 -26.44 2.41
N LEU A 225 -0.50 -25.90 1.19
CA LEU A 225 -1.35 -26.34 0.09
C LEU A 225 -0.93 -27.72 -0.46
N ALA A 226 0.37 -28.02 -0.48
CA ALA A 226 0.87 -29.31 -0.97
C ALA A 226 0.55 -30.45 0.01
N THR A 227 0.76 -30.23 1.31
CA THR A 227 0.47 -31.21 2.36
C THR A 227 -1.01 -31.28 2.73
N GLN A 228 -1.79 -30.24 2.39
CA GLN A 228 -3.15 -30.04 2.90
C GLN A 228 -3.21 -29.93 4.44
N GLU A 229 -2.09 -29.57 5.07
CA GLU A 229 -1.96 -29.39 6.51
C GLU A 229 -1.66 -27.91 6.80
N PRO A 230 -2.68 -27.10 7.17
CA PRO A 230 -2.47 -25.74 7.60
C PRO A 230 -1.76 -25.69 8.96
N PRO A 231 -1.12 -24.56 9.29
CA PRO A 231 -0.48 -24.38 10.59
C PRO A 231 -1.52 -24.38 11.73
N ALA A 232 -1.09 -24.72 12.93
CA ALA A 232 -1.97 -24.81 14.10
C ALA A 232 -2.74 -23.50 14.34
N GLY A 233 -4.04 -23.60 14.58
CA GLY A 233 -4.94 -22.45 14.78
C GLY A 233 -5.39 -21.77 13.48
N PHE A 234 -4.92 -22.22 12.31
CA PHE A 234 -5.33 -21.69 11.01
C PHE A 234 -6.06 -22.73 10.17
N THR A 235 -7.01 -22.25 9.38
CA THR A 235 -7.71 -23.01 8.34
C THR A 235 -7.51 -22.32 7.00
N ILE A 236 -7.42 -23.11 5.91
CA ILE A 236 -7.32 -22.58 4.55
C ILE A 236 -8.72 -22.38 3.99
N ASP A 237 -8.97 -21.17 3.48
CA ASP A 237 -10.25 -20.80 2.87
C ASP A 237 -10.28 -21.20 1.37
N ARG A 238 -11.25 -20.65 0.64
CA ARG A 238 -11.59 -21.04 -0.74
C ARG A 238 -11.02 -20.13 -1.84
N ASP A 239 -10.13 -19.22 -1.47
CA ASP A 239 -9.54 -18.22 -2.37
C ASP A 239 -8.01 -18.37 -2.38
N CYS A 240 -7.42 -18.55 -3.56
CA CYS A 240 -5.97 -18.63 -3.73
C CYS A 240 -5.54 -18.08 -5.09
N GLU A 241 -4.37 -17.45 -5.14
CA GLU A 241 -3.71 -17.01 -6.37
C GLU A 241 -2.34 -17.67 -6.46
N LEU A 242 -2.10 -18.40 -7.55
CA LEU A 242 -0.84 -19.04 -7.90
C LEU A 242 -0.23 -18.34 -9.11
N LYS A 243 1.07 -18.10 -9.09
CA LYS A 243 1.81 -17.47 -10.18
C LYS A 243 3.03 -18.30 -10.56
N ALA A 244 3.24 -18.50 -11.85
CA ALA A 244 4.43 -19.16 -12.36
C ALA A 244 5.67 -18.29 -12.12
N THR A 245 6.79 -18.94 -11.78
CA THR A 245 8.09 -18.28 -11.58
C THR A 245 8.88 -18.09 -12.88
N ASP A 246 8.37 -18.59 -14.00
CA ASP A 246 8.99 -18.47 -15.32
C ASP A 246 8.63 -17.14 -16.03
N ASP A 247 9.23 -16.91 -17.20
CA ASP A 247 8.99 -15.70 -18.00
C ASP A 247 7.54 -15.57 -18.48
N SER A 248 6.78 -16.67 -18.48
CA SER A 248 5.37 -16.67 -18.88
C SER A 248 4.51 -15.84 -17.92
N LYS A 249 4.91 -15.76 -16.63
CA LYS A 249 4.14 -15.13 -15.55
C LYS A 249 2.68 -15.58 -15.53
N ALA A 250 2.41 -16.83 -15.89
CA ALA A 250 1.07 -17.38 -15.90
C ALA A 250 0.45 -17.30 -14.49
N VAL A 251 -0.81 -16.85 -14.40
CA VAL A 251 -1.53 -16.70 -13.13
C VAL A 251 -2.77 -17.59 -13.16
N VAL A 252 -2.92 -18.41 -12.11
CA VAL A 252 -4.13 -19.19 -11.85
C VAL A 252 -4.78 -18.63 -10.59
N ARG A 253 -6.07 -18.33 -10.65
CA ARG A 253 -6.83 -17.83 -9.50
C ARG A 253 -8.02 -18.72 -9.22
N TYR A 254 -8.07 -19.25 -8.01
CA TYR A 254 -9.22 -19.93 -7.44
C TYR A 254 -10.01 -18.94 -6.60
N ALA A 255 -11.33 -18.91 -6.80
CA ALA A 255 -12.24 -18.08 -6.03
C ALA A 255 -13.46 -18.90 -5.66
N LYS A 256 -13.79 -18.94 -4.37
CA LYS A 256 -14.90 -19.73 -3.81
C LYS A 256 -14.83 -21.22 -4.17
N HIS A 257 -13.63 -21.76 -4.35
CA HIS A 257 -13.40 -23.16 -4.67
C HIS A 257 -12.66 -23.87 -3.51
N PRO A 258 -13.08 -25.07 -3.09
CA PRO A 258 -12.28 -25.90 -2.17
C PRO A 258 -10.86 -26.12 -2.71
N LEU A 259 -9.83 -25.87 -1.89
CA LEU A 259 -8.42 -25.95 -2.33
C LEU A 259 -7.78 -27.32 -2.06
N ASP A 260 -8.56 -28.26 -1.52
CA ASP A 260 -8.21 -29.65 -1.22
C ASP A 260 -8.26 -30.56 -2.47
N ILE A 261 -7.90 -30.02 -3.63
CA ILE A 261 -7.95 -30.71 -4.93
C ILE A 261 -6.55 -31.03 -5.46
N ASP A 262 -6.42 -32.12 -6.22
CA ASP A 262 -5.13 -32.57 -6.75
C ASP A 262 -4.52 -31.56 -7.74
N GLU A 263 -5.35 -30.80 -8.46
CA GLU A 263 -4.91 -29.79 -9.43
C GLU A 263 -4.09 -28.68 -8.80
N VAL A 264 -4.40 -28.28 -7.56
CA VAL A 264 -3.62 -27.26 -6.82
C VAL A 264 -2.24 -27.81 -6.50
N ARG A 265 -2.14 -29.08 -6.07
CA ARG A 265 -0.87 -29.78 -5.84
C ARG A 265 -0.04 -29.87 -7.13
N GLU A 266 -0.67 -30.25 -8.24
CA GLU A 266 -0.01 -30.34 -9.54
C GLU A 266 0.51 -28.98 -10.00
N HIS A 267 -0.23 -27.89 -9.77
CA HIS A 267 0.22 -26.55 -10.09
C HIS A 267 1.44 -26.11 -9.28
N ILE A 268 1.50 -26.49 -8.00
CA ILE A 268 2.66 -26.23 -7.13
C ILE A 268 3.86 -27.08 -7.58
N ALA A 269 3.64 -28.37 -7.88
CA ALA A 269 4.67 -29.27 -8.40
C ALA A 269 5.23 -28.82 -9.76
N ALA A 270 4.39 -28.19 -10.59
CA ALA A 270 4.78 -27.55 -11.84
C ALA A 270 5.54 -26.23 -11.66
N GLY A 271 5.83 -25.80 -10.42
CA GLY A 271 6.63 -24.62 -10.10
C GLY A 271 5.83 -23.31 -10.00
N LYS A 272 4.49 -23.35 -9.92
CA LYS A 272 3.71 -22.16 -9.56
C LYS A 272 3.81 -21.91 -8.06
N ARG A 273 4.03 -20.66 -7.65
CA ARG A 273 4.09 -20.24 -6.25
C ARG A 273 2.82 -19.50 -5.84
N PRO A 274 2.28 -19.74 -4.64
CA PRO A 274 1.17 -18.94 -4.11
C PRO A 274 1.61 -17.50 -3.86
N THR A 275 0.90 -16.56 -4.46
CA THR A 275 1.09 -15.12 -4.20
C THR A 275 0.10 -14.62 -3.15
N ARG A 276 -1.06 -15.29 -3.05
CA ARG A 276 -2.14 -14.97 -2.10
C ARG A 276 -2.85 -16.23 -1.66
N LEU A 277 -3.14 -16.33 -0.37
CA LEU A 277 -3.92 -17.42 0.22
C LEU A 277 -4.90 -16.85 1.24
N ALA A 278 -6.19 -17.14 1.07
CA ALA A 278 -7.19 -16.81 2.09
C ALA A 278 -7.14 -17.86 3.20
N MET A 279 -7.17 -17.39 4.44
CA MET A 279 -7.08 -18.20 5.64
C MET A 279 -7.95 -17.60 6.74
N THR A 280 -8.38 -18.45 7.65
CA THR A 280 -9.08 -18.04 8.86
C THR A 280 -8.28 -18.49 10.09
N TRP A 281 -8.16 -17.61 11.08
CA TRP A 281 -7.53 -17.89 12.37
C TRP A 281 -8.59 -18.09 13.45
N GLU A 282 -8.55 -19.27 14.09
CA GLU A 282 -9.42 -19.72 15.18
C GLU A 282 -10.94 -19.52 14.96
N ASP A 283 -11.39 -19.47 13.70
CA ASP A 283 -12.76 -19.10 13.32
C ASP A 283 -13.19 -17.68 13.80
N ARG A 284 -12.22 -16.82 14.10
CA ARG A 284 -12.43 -15.44 14.60
C ARG A 284 -12.06 -14.38 13.58
N VAL A 285 -10.97 -14.59 12.84
CA VAL A 285 -10.44 -13.59 11.89
C VAL A 285 -10.12 -14.23 10.55
N SER A 286 -10.79 -13.79 9.49
CA SER A 286 -10.49 -14.18 8.10
C SER A 286 -9.66 -13.11 7.40
N PHE A 287 -8.67 -13.53 6.60
CA PHE A 287 -7.78 -12.64 5.87
C PHE A 287 -7.14 -13.33 4.66
N GLU A 288 -6.57 -12.52 3.76
CA GLU A 288 -5.75 -12.97 2.62
C GLU A 288 -4.29 -12.66 2.92
N LEU A 289 -3.48 -13.70 3.17
CA LEU A 289 -2.02 -13.60 3.32
C LEU A 289 -1.37 -13.41 1.95
N THR A 290 -0.46 -12.45 1.84
CA THR A 290 0.34 -12.22 0.61
C THR A 290 1.74 -12.80 0.71
N GLU A 291 2.40 -13.00 -0.43
CA GLU A 291 3.82 -13.40 -0.52
C GLU A 291 4.77 -12.47 0.26
N GLY A 292 4.41 -11.18 0.40
CA GLY A 292 5.19 -10.19 1.14
C GLY A 292 4.88 -10.13 2.64
N GLY A 293 4.08 -11.04 3.18
CA GLY A 293 3.72 -11.08 4.60
C GLY A 293 2.69 -10.02 5.02
N GLN A 294 1.97 -9.42 4.07
CA GLN A 294 0.87 -8.51 4.38
C GLN A 294 -0.44 -9.28 4.51
N LEU A 295 -1.33 -8.81 5.39
CA LEU A 295 -2.68 -9.34 5.50
C LEU A 295 -3.65 -8.39 4.79
N ARG A 296 -4.54 -8.92 3.96
CA ARG A 296 -5.51 -8.15 3.19
C ARG A 296 -6.92 -8.65 3.45
N LYS A 297 -7.91 -7.79 3.21
CA LYS A 297 -9.34 -8.12 3.41
C LYS A 297 -9.60 -8.71 4.81
N LEU A 298 -8.95 -8.16 5.82
CA LEU A 298 -9.16 -8.55 7.21
C LEU A 298 -10.64 -8.40 7.56
N ALA A 299 -11.24 -9.48 8.03
CA ALA A 299 -12.62 -9.55 8.45
C ALA A 299 -12.71 -10.30 9.77
N PHE A 300 -13.25 -9.62 10.78
CA PHE A 300 -13.58 -10.22 12.06
C PHE A 300 -14.94 -10.90 11.93
N LEU A 301 -15.00 -12.20 12.23
CA LEU A 301 -16.17 -13.06 12.09
C LEU A 301 -17.17 -12.85 13.25
N GLU A 302 -18.38 -13.39 13.10
CA GLU A 302 -19.45 -13.29 14.11
C GLU A 302 -18.99 -13.91 15.45
N GLY A 303 -19.42 -13.34 16.58
CA GLY A 303 -18.93 -13.70 17.92
C GLY A 303 -17.81 -12.81 18.47
N VAL A 304 -16.99 -12.19 17.63
CA VAL A 304 -15.86 -11.35 18.10
C VAL A 304 -16.33 -10.06 18.77
N PHE A 305 -17.42 -9.47 18.28
CA PHE A 305 -18.01 -8.25 18.84
C PHE A 305 -19.19 -8.51 19.79
N GLU A 306 -19.61 -9.77 19.98
CA GLU A 306 -20.80 -10.10 20.79
C GLU A 306 -20.62 -9.76 22.27
N GLY A 307 -19.38 -9.75 22.78
CA GLY A 307 -19.06 -9.26 24.13
C GLY A 307 -19.11 -7.73 24.26
N GLY A 308 -19.16 -7.00 23.14
CA GLY A 308 -19.19 -5.54 23.05
C GLY A 308 -20.55 -4.97 22.66
N GLU A 309 -21.59 -5.81 22.46
CA GLU A 309 -22.97 -5.38 22.23
C GLU A 309 -23.60 -4.84 23.52
N SER A 310 -23.05 -3.75 24.02
CA SER A 310 -23.75 -2.82 24.88
C SER A 310 -24.84 -2.16 24.03
N LYS A 311 -26.06 -2.66 24.22
CA LYS A 311 -27.36 -2.05 23.96
C LYS A 311 -27.27 -0.56 23.60
N GLY A 312 -27.90 -0.18 22.48
CA GLY A 312 -28.03 1.20 22.03
C GLY A 312 -28.19 2.20 23.17
N GLY A 313 -27.14 3.01 23.40
CA GLY A 313 -27.12 4.00 24.46
C GLY A 313 -25.80 4.76 24.58
N LYS A 314 -25.78 5.97 24.00
CA LYS A 314 -24.95 7.16 24.33
C LYS A 314 -23.43 7.11 24.14
N GLY A 315 -22.99 7.51 22.94
CA GLY A 315 -21.69 8.16 22.72
C GLY A 315 -20.86 7.46 21.63
N SER A 316 -20.35 8.23 20.67
CA SER A 316 -19.37 7.73 19.67
C SER A 316 -18.07 7.23 20.31
N ASP A 317 -17.76 7.72 21.51
CA ASP A 317 -16.46 7.54 22.16
C ASP A 317 -16.34 6.20 22.90
N GLU A 318 -17.39 5.73 23.60
CA GLU A 318 -17.40 4.42 24.27
C GLU A 318 -17.34 3.26 23.26
N ASN A 319 -17.93 3.46 22.08
CA ASN A 319 -17.84 2.50 20.98
C ASN A 319 -16.40 2.40 20.45
N PHE A 320 -15.67 3.52 20.40
CA PHE A 320 -14.28 3.53 19.94
C PHE A 320 -13.37 2.72 20.86
N ASP A 321 -13.45 2.92 22.17
CA ASP A 321 -12.58 2.21 23.13
C ASP A 321 -12.83 0.70 23.11
N THR A 322 -14.10 0.31 22.99
CA THR A 322 -14.51 -1.10 22.91
C THR A 322 -13.97 -1.77 21.64
N ASP A 323 -14.23 -1.16 20.49
CA ASP A 323 -13.77 -1.68 19.20
C ASP A 323 -12.23 -1.70 19.11
N ALA A 324 -11.57 -0.67 19.65
CA ALA A 324 -10.11 -0.61 19.74
C ALA A 324 -9.54 -1.75 20.59
N ALA A 325 -10.10 -1.99 21.77
CA ALA A 325 -9.68 -3.07 22.66
C ALA A 325 -9.85 -4.44 21.99
N ILE A 326 -10.96 -4.65 21.28
CA ILE A 326 -11.22 -5.88 20.52
C ILE A 326 -10.19 -6.03 19.41
N VAL A 327 -10.07 -5.06 18.50
CA VAL A 327 -9.20 -5.16 17.32
C VAL A 327 -7.73 -5.35 17.71
N THR A 328 -7.24 -4.60 18.70
CA THR A 328 -5.85 -4.72 19.17
C THR A 328 -5.62 -6.03 19.93
N GLY A 329 -6.59 -6.53 20.69
CA GLY A 329 -6.53 -7.83 21.36
C GLY A 329 -6.49 -9.02 20.39
N GLU A 330 -7.28 -8.96 19.32
CA GLU A 330 -7.30 -9.97 18.25
C GLU A 330 -6.01 -9.95 17.43
N LEU A 331 -5.64 -8.79 16.89
CA LEU A 331 -4.42 -8.64 16.09
C LEU A 331 -3.15 -8.92 16.92
N GLY A 332 -3.19 -8.60 18.21
CA GLY A 332 -2.11 -8.88 19.16
C GLY A 332 -1.83 -10.38 19.34
N GLN A 333 -2.83 -11.24 19.12
CA GLN A 333 -2.69 -12.70 19.16
C GLN A 333 -2.44 -13.30 17.77
N LEU A 334 -3.17 -12.83 16.76
CA LEU A 334 -3.05 -13.28 15.38
C LEU A 334 -1.63 -13.09 14.81
N LEU A 335 -1.07 -11.88 14.96
CA LEU A 335 0.21 -11.55 14.31
C LEU A 335 1.38 -12.40 14.84
N PRO A 336 1.57 -12.61 16.16
CA PRO A 336 2.55 -13.57 16.66
C PRO A 336 2.30 -15.01 16.21
N ALA A 337 1.05 -15.48 16.24
CA ALA A 337 0.71 -16.84 15.80
C ALA A 337 1.07 -17.06 14.32
N LEU A 338 0.82 -16.05 13.47
CA LEU A 338 1.20 -16.09 12.05
C LEU A 338 2.73 -16.09 11.87
N VAL A 339 3.46 -15.27 12.62
CA VAL A 339 4.94 -15.25 12.58
C VAL A 339 5.50 -16.61 13.00
N GLU A 340 4.94 -17.24 14.02
CA GLU A 340 5.34 -18.58 14.46
C GLU A 340 5.03 -19.64 13.40
N ALA A 341 3.85 -19.58 12.78
CA ALA A 341 3.48 -20.45 11.65
C ALA A 341 4.43 -20.32 10.46
N LEU A 342 5.07 -19.16 10.28
CA LEU A 342 6.10 -18.88 9.28
C LEU A 342 7.53 -19.22 9.76
N GLY A 343 7.66 -20.04 10.82
CA GLY A 343 8.93 -20.51 11.35
C GLY A 343 9.61 -19.54 12.34
N GLY A 344 8.88 -18.54 12.82
CA GLY A 344 9.36 -17.56 13.80
C GLY A 344 10.02 -16.33 13.17
N GLU A 345 10.27 -15.32 14.01
CA GLU A 345 10.88 -14.05 13.61
C GLU A 345 12.40 -14.21 13.47
N MET A 346 12.95 -13.69 12.38
CA MET A 346 14.39 -13.52 12.23
C MET A 346 14.89 -12.38 13.12
N ALA A 347 16.14 -12.47 13.58
CA ALA A 347 16.76 -11.40 14.36
C ALA A 347 16.70 -10.06 13.59
N PHE A 348 16.36 -8.99 14.31
CA PHE A 348 16.26 -7.65 13.76
C PHE A 348 17.55 -7.27 13.02
N GLY A 349 17.45 -6.87 11.75
CA GLY A 349 18.60 -6.52 10.91
C GLY A 349 19.41 -7.69 10.35
N ALA A 350 19.00 -8.94 10.58
CA ALA A 350 19.62 -10.10 9.94
C ALA A 350 19.17 -10.21 8.46
N ALA A 351 20.13 -10.35 7.55
CA ALA A 351 19.85 -10.65 6.15
C ALA A 351 19.15 -12.02 6.03
N PRO A 352 18.22 -12.20 5.07
CA PRO A 352 17.58 -13.50 4.84
C PRO A 352 18.67 -14.56 4.63
N ALA A 353 18.61 -15.63 5.44
CA ALA A 353 19.56 -16.71 5.32
C ALA A 353 19.42 -17.30 3.90
N ALA A 354 20.52 -17.33 3.15
CA ALA A 354 20.55 -17.98 1.85
C ALA A 354 20.06 -19.44 2.02
N PRO A 355 19.27 -19.97 1.06
CA PRO A 355 18.79 -21.33 1.15
C PRO A 355 19.99 -22.26 1.30
N ARG A 356 20.05 -23.00 2.42
CA ARG A 356 21.05 -24.05 2.60
C ARG A 356 20.79 -25.10 1.53
N ALA A 357 21.62 -25.11 0.50
CA ALA A 357 21.70 -26.24 -0.41
C ALA A 357 22.09 -27.46 0.43
N GLU A 358 21.15 -28.39 0.62
CA GLU A 358 21.49 -29.73 1.10
C GLU A 358 22.50 -30.33 0.13
N ALA A 359 23.73 -30.51 0.63
CA ALA A 359 24.78 -31.18 -0.10
C ALA A 359 24.36 -32.64 -0.30
N THR A 360 23.82 -32.96 -1.48
CA THR A 360 23.73 -34.33 -1.99
C THR A 360 25.13 -34.92 -1.99
N ARG A 361 25.39 -35.82 -1.04
CA ARG A 361 26.55 -36.72 -1.08
C ARG A 361 26.33 -37.72 -2.21
N ASN A 362 26.84 -37.41 -3.39
CA ASN A 362 27.10 -38.46 -4.37
C ASN A 362 28.42 -39.12 -4.02
N GLY A 363 28.32 -40.40 -3.67
CA GLY A 363 29.47 -41.29 -3.54
C GLY A 363 30.09 -41.47 -4.92
N ASP A 364 31.31 -40.99 -5.09
CA ASP A 364 32.27 -41.69 -5.93
C ASP A 364 33.67 -41.49 -5.34
N GLY A 365 34.29 -42.60 -4.99
CA GLY A 365 35.55 -42.64 -4.29
C GLY A 365 36.70 -42.37 -5.25
N ARG A 366 37.31 -41.19 -5.19
CA ARG A 366 38.68 -40.96 -5.68
C ARG A 366 39.40 -39.92 -4.81
N ARG A 367 40.43 -40.40 -4.11
CA ARG A 367 41.39 -39.62 -3.30
C ARG A 367 42.13 -38.62 -4.20
N ALA A 368 41.98 -37.33 -3.93
CA ALA A 368 42.97 -36.32 -4.32
C ALA A 368 43.93 -36.11 -3.14
N VAL A 369 45.21 -36.40 -3.39
CA VAL A 369 46.32 -36.18 -2.45
C VAL A 369 46.62 -34.69 -2.41
N LEU A 370 46.57 -34.08 -1.23
CA LEU A 370 47.12 -32.75 -0.97
C LEU A 370 48.28 -32.89 0.01
N SER A 371 49.45 -32.46 -0.44
CA SER A 371 50.71 -32.42 0.30
C SER A 371 50.72 -31.28 1.32
N GLU A 372 51.08 -31.61 2.55
CA GLU A 372 51.39 -30.68 3.64
C GLU A 372 52.66 -29.86 3.37
N GLY A 373 52.60 -28.59 3.77
CA GLY A 373 53.75 -27.70 3.93
C GLY A 373 53.45 -26.70 5.05
N ALA A 374 54.01 -26.97 6.23
CA ALA A 374 54.15 -26.09 7.40
C ALA A 374 54.95 -24.80 7.05
N GLN A 375 55.08 -23.70 7.80
CA GLN A 375 55.07 -23.37 9.25
C GLN A 375 55.17 -21.82 9.32
N ALA A 376 54.41 -21.13 10.18
CA ALA A 376 54.83 -20.47 11.45
C ALA A 376 55.58 -19.12 11.39
N GLY A 377 55.17 -18.20 12.29
CA GLY A 377 55.86 -16.98 12.74
C GLY A 377 55.03 -15.71 12.48
N GLY A 378 54.65 -14.85 13.43
CA GLY A 378 55.07 -14.64 14.81
C GLY A 378 55.33 -13.14 15.04
N SER A 379 54.81 -12.62 16.16
CA SER A 379 55.13 -11.34 16.83
C SER A 379 54.46 -10.02 16.39
N SER A 380 54.10 -9.26 17.43
CA SER A 380 53.22 -8.08 17.50
C SER A 380 54.02 -6.74 17.46
N PRO A 381 53.54 -5.61 18.01
CA PRO A 381 53.30 -4.37 17.26
C PRO A 381 54.26 -3.22 17.63
N ILE A 382 54.30 -2.15 16.84
CA ILE A 382 54.91 -0.88 17.26
C ILE A 382 54.00 0.28 16.91
N GLU A 383 53.69 1.02 17.97
CA GLU A 383 52.97 2.29 18.05
C GLU A 383 53.94 3.47 17.77
N VAL A 384 53.38 4.68 17.73
CA VAL A 384 53.96 6.00 18.10
C VAL A 384 53.99 7.07 16.98
N ALA A 385 53.18 8.09 17.25
CA ALA A 385 53.29 9.53 16.97
C ALA A 385 53.39 10.01 15.50
N GLY A 386 52.68 11.04 15.06
CA GLY A 386 52.19 12.22 15.77
C GLY A 386 53.06 13.42 15.39
N ALA A 387 52.56 14.31 14.52
CA ALA A 387 52.97 15.71 14.46
C ALA A 387 52.03 16.55 13.58
N SER A 388 51.54 17.62 14.20
CA SER A 388 50.85 18.78 13.65
C SER A 388 51.83 19.72 12.94
N ALA A 389 51.40 20.43 11.88
CA ALA A 389 51.37 21.91 11.82
C ALA A 389 51.34 22.48 10.38
N ALA A 390 50.53 23.54 10.25
CA ALA A 390 50.75 24.78 9.50
C ALA A 390 50.59 24.85 7.96
N SER A 391 49.50 25.54 7.59
CA SER A 391 49.34 26.59 6.57
C SER A 391 50.33 26.71 5.39
N CYS A 392 49.78 26.76 4.17
CA CYS A 392 50.03 27.88 3.26
C CYS A 392 48.96 27.94 2.16
N GLY A 393 48.58 29.14 1.76
CA GLY A 393 47.55 29.39 0.75
C GLY A 393 47.97 29.05 -0.67
N GLY A 394 47.00 28.76 -1.52
CA GLY A 394 47.23 28.50 -2.94
C GLY A 394 45.93 28.35 -3.70
N ARG A 395 45.51 29.44 -4.34
CA ARG A 395 44.37 29.53 -5.25
C ARG A 395 44.73 28.79 -6.55
N VAL A 396 44.08 27.67 -6.87
CA VAL A 396 44.15 27.04 -8.20
C VAL A 396 42.77 26.53 -8.61
N SER A 397 42.32 27.01 -9.76
CA SER A 397 41.14 26.53 -10.48
C SER A 397 41.39 25.16 -11.09
N CYS A 398 40.49 24.21 -10.88
CA CYS A 398 40.48 22.95 -11.64
C CYS A 398 39.15 22.81 -12.39
N HIS A 399 39.25 22.94 -13.71
CA HIS A 399 38.29 22.41 -14.66
C HIS A 399 38.17 20.89 -14.46
N CYS A 400 36.95 20.39 -14.27
CA CYS A 400 36.65 18.97 -14.32
C CYS A 400 36.04 18.65 -15.69
N THR A 401 36.85 18.03 -16.54
CA THR A 401 36.51 17.56 -17.88
C THR A 401 35.67 16.30 -17.78
N SER A 402 34.49 16.34 -18.40
CA SER A 402 33.57 15.21 -18.58
C SER A 402 34.12 14.19 -19.58
N LEU A 403 34.18 12.90 -19.19
CA LEU A 403 34.40 11.77 -20.10
C LEU A 403 33.05 11.14 -20.53
N PRO A 404 32.89 10.72 -21.80
CA PRO A 404 31.62 10.26 -22.35
C PRO A 404 31.37 8.75 -22.25
N LEU A 405 30.10 8.39 -22.05
CA LEU A 405 29.56 7.02 -22.09
C LEU A 405 29.46 6.49 -23.54
N ALA A 406 30.00 5.29 -23.75
CA ALA A 406 29.97 4.55 -25.00
C ALA A 406 28.58 3.97 -25.30
N LYS A 407 28.13 4.13 -26.55
CA LYS A 407 26.95 3.49 -27.15
C LYS A 407 27.31 2.10 -27.65
N VAL A 408 26.56 1.08 -27.25
CA VAL A 408 26.51 -0.22 -27.93
C VAL A 408 25.26 -0.23 -28.80
N ALA A 409 25.46 -0.37 -30.11
CA ALA A 409 24.42 -0.56 -31.11
C ALA A 409 24.06 -2.04 -31.19
N SER A 410 22.76 -2.37 -31.10
CA SER A 410 22.22 -3.69 -31.39
C SER A 410 21.44 -3.60 -32.70
N THR A 411 21.93 -4.32 -33.70
CA THR A 411 21.35 -4.49 -35.03
C THR A 411 20.17 -5.45 -34.95
N TYR A 412 19.01 -5.02 -35.47
CA TYR A 412 17.80 -5.80 -35.61
C TYR A 412 17.75 -6.41 -37.02
N GLU A 413 17.62 -7.73 -37.12
CA GLU A 413 17.55 -8.49 -38.37
C GLU A 413 16.09 -8.93 -38.62
N PRO A 414 15.47 -8.62 -39.78
CA PRO A 414 14.08 -8.98 -40.07
C PRO A 414 13.94 -10.40 -40.70
N PRO A 415 12.80 -11.10 -40.47
CA PRO A 415 12.59 -12.46 -40.95
C PRO A 415 12.25 -12.53 -42.45
N PRO A 416 12.58 -13.64 -43.14
CA PRO A 416 12.34 -13.78 -44.57
C PRO A 416 10.87 -14.02 -44.93
N SER A 417 10.42 -13.24 -45.90
CA SER A 417 9.14 -13.34 -46.60
C SER A 417 9.06 -14.58 -47.50
N VAL A 418 8.02 -15.39 -47.29
CA VAL A 418 7.60 -16.47 -48.19
C VAL A 418 6.89 -15.86 -49.42
N GLN A 419 7.41 -16.11 -50.62
CA GLN A 419 6.76 -15.77 -51.88
C GLN A 419 6.02 -17.00 -52.46
N ARG A 420 4.75 -16.75 -52.80
CA ARG A 420 3.85 -17.40 -53.79
C ARG A 420 3.77 -18.92 -53.87
#